data_AF-A0A956FGH8-F1
#
_entry.id   AF-A0A956FGH8-F1
#
_cell.length_a   1.000
_cell.length_b   1.000
_cell.length_c   1.000
_cell.angle_alpha   90.00
_cell.angle_beta   90.00
_cell.angle_gamma   90.00
#
_symmetry.space_group_name_H-M   'P 1'
#
loop_
_entity.id
_entity.type
_entity.pdbx_description
1 polymer ?
#
loop_
_entity_poly.entity_id
_entity_poly.type
_entity_poly.pdbx_seq_one_letter_code
_entity_poly.pdbx_strand_id
1 'polypeptide(L)'
;MACASRRGAEPSAPEPAAAVDDPSARSEGVAVSAAAARIYMLGEQRYAEGRFDEAVALWGHTMLQLPADPSADEVRHKLLARMAYGLLQANAATGDPSYLHDGQAMCELYLAKHEELFGDTEPARAQRGEIYELLYEFDSRLDALDPEQLELELATADEPEAAVAAVASPSPRASSPGATEEIDEDGIVRDVRVRRIAWADEDDPRVRGFLGDMRFTGNSMLDHGFDHVHEERVLVRVGALPRPLDASDDDTARTRARKGGLAVVDAARAELARCYERAVSRDPVVAARISVEVSLRADGTVAQARIVDGTVVDAEGDACVSGVLHATRVASPGGALRLSMPVHFFFQDATTTAELFRRERPVSGRAYELTSRSSGLPPIELSSNPELLTAQELRHATSTAYDPGEIRE
;
A
#
# COMPACT_ATOMS: atom_id res chain seq x y z
N MET A 1 20.42 -75.54 -52.50
CA MET A 1 21.52 -75.31 -51.55
C MET A 1 21.94 -73.86 -51.68
N ALA A 2 21.46 -72.99 -50.78
CA ALA A 2 21.86 -71.60 -50.71
C ALA A 2 22.01 -71.23 -49.23
N CYS A 3 23.27 -71.02 -48.81
CA CYS A 3 23.64 -70.33 -47.58
C CYS A 3 23.53 -68.82 -47.80
N ALA A 4 23.00 -68.09 -46.80
CA ALA A 4 23.23 -66.66 -46.50
C ALA A 4 22.02 -66.14 -45.70
N SER A 5 22.10 -65.25 -44.72
CA SER A 5 23.19 -64.61 -44.00
C SER A 5 22.53 -63.94 -42.79
N ARG A 6 22.94 -64.25 -41.56
CA ARG A 6 22.48 -63.55 -40.34
C ARG A 6 23.22 -62.22 -40.25
N ARG A 7 22.52 -61.10 -40.48
CA ARG A 7 23.02 -59.76 -40.12
C ARG A 7 22.80 -59.56 -38.62
N GLY A 8 23.90 -59.29 -37.91
CA GLY A 8 23.89 -58.93 -36.50
C GLY A 8 23.22 -57.56 -36.30
N ALA A 9 22.41 -57.48 -35.25
CA ALA A 9 21.84 -56.23 -34.76
C ALA A 9 22.93 -55.47 -33.99
N GLU A 10 23.21 -54.24 -34.42
CA GLU A 10 24.03 -53.29 -33.67
C GLU A 10 23.29 -52.88 -32.38
N PRO A 11 23.97 -52.86 -31.22
CA PRO A 11 23.39 -52.38 -29.98
C PRO A 11 23.25 -50.84 -30.05
N SER A 12 22.01 -50.37 -29.98
CA SER A 12 21.68 -48.95 -29.86
C SER A 12 22.40 -48.32 -28.66
N ALA A 13 23.11 -47.22 -28.92
CA ALA A 13 23.74 -46.41 -27.88
C ALA A 13 22.67 -45.87 -26.91
N PRO A 14 22.96 -45.83 -25.60
CA PRO A 14 22.04 -45.26 -24.62
C PRO A 14 21.86 -43.76 -24.88
N GLU A 15 20.61 -43.37 -25.01
CA GLU A 15 20.14 -41.99 -25.10
C GLU A 15 20.69 -41.19 -23.91
N PRO A 16 21.31 -40.01 -24.12
CA PRO A 16 21.86 -39.23 -23.02
C PRO A 16 20.74 -38.83 -22.07
N ALA A 17 20.80 -39.33 -20.84
CA ALA A 17 19.88 -38.97 -19.78
C ALA A 17 19.81 -37.44 -19.70
N ALA A 18 18.60 -36.90 -19.91
CA ALA A 18 18.32 -35.48 -19.74
C ALA A 18 18.88 -35.06 -18.38
N ALA A 19 19.78 -34.07 -18.39
CA ALA A 19 20.33 -33.50 -17.19
C ALA A 19 19.15 -33.03 -16.32
N VAL A 20 18.90 -33.75 -15.23
CA VAL A 20 17.96 -33.33 -14.20
C VAL A 20 18.57 -32.07 -13.62
N ASP A 21 18.03 -30.92 -14.01
CA ASP A 21 18.37 -29.64 -13.39
C ASP A 21 18.21 -29.80 -11.89
N ASP A 22 19.32 -29.73 -11.14
CA ASP A 22 19.33 -29.82 -9.70
C ASP A 22 18.60 -28.60 -9.12
N PRO A 23 17.35 -28.74 -8.63
CA PRO A 23 16.56 -27.61 -8.14
C PRO A 23 17.15 -27.01 -6.86
N SER A 24 18.16 -27.65 -6.27
CA SER A 24 18.80 -27.24 -5.02
C SER A 24 19.86 -26.14 -5.21
N ALA A 25 20.29 -25.85 -6.44
CA ALA A 25 21.48 -25.02 -6.70
C ALA A 25 21.22 -23.51 -6.85
N ARG A 26 19.97 -23.03 -6.77
CA ARG A 26 19.66 -21.59 -6.82
C ARG A 26 18.52 -21.21 -5.88
N SER A 27 18.84 -21.09 -4.58
CA SER A 27 18.09 -20.16 -3.72
C SER A 27 18.50 -18.73 -4.07
N GLU A 28 18.16 -18.29 -5.29
CA GLU A 28 18.12 -16.86 -5.59
C GLU A 28 17.11 -16.26 -4.60
N GLY A 29 17.61 -15.48 -3.63
CA GLY A 29 16.80 -14.94 -2.55
C GLY A 29 15.56 -14.26 -3.11
N VAL A 30 14.40 -14.59 -2.54
CA VAL A 30 13.10 -14.02 -2.91
C VAL A 30 13.23 -12.50 -2.92
N ALA A 31 12.97 -11.88 -4.07
CA ALA A 31 13.00 -10.44 -4.19
C ALA A 31 11.81 -9.83 -3.45
N VAL A 32 11.98 -9.58 -2.16
CA VAL A 32 11.00 -8.89 -1.33
C VAL A 32 11.10 -7.39 -1.61
N SER A 33 9.95 -6.73 -1.78
CA SER A 33 9.95 -5.28 -2.02
C SER A 33 10.60 -4.54 -0.85
N ALA A 34 11.33 -3.46 -1.15
CA ALA A 34 11.95 -2.65 -0.10
C ALA A 34 10.91 -2.08 0.89
N ALA A 35 9.66 -1.88 0.45
CA ALA A 35 8.56 -1.48 1.31
C ALA A 35 8.18 -2.59 2.30
N ALA A 36 7.96 -3.82 1.83
CA ALA A 36 7.66 -4.96 2.69
C ALA A 36 8.78 -5.21 3.72
N ALA A 37 10.04 -5.14 3.29
CA ALA A 37 11.19 -5.29 4.19
C ALA A 37 11.20 -4.22 5.31
N ARG A 38 10.88 -2.96 5.00
CA ARG A 38 10.79 -1.89 6.01
C ARG A 38 9.65 -2.12 7.00
N ILE A 39 8.46 -2.51 6.51
CA ILE A 39 7.29 -2.78 7.37
C ILE A 39 7.61 -3.95 8.31
N TYR A 40 8.25 -5.01 7.79
CA TYR A 40 8.70 -6.14 8.60
C TYR A 40 9.63 -5.71 9.74
N MET A 41 10.67 -4.92 9.41
CA MET A 41 11.62 -4.44 10.40
C MET A 41 10.98 -3.52 11.44
N LEU A 42 9.97 -2.74 11.06
CA LEU A 42 9.19 -1.96 12.01
C LEU A 42 8.38 -2.88 12.95
N GLY A 43 7.79 -3.96 12.42
CA GLY A 43 7.13 -4.98 13.23
C GLY A 43 8.07 -5.65 14.23
N GLU A 44 9.29 -5.99 13.80
CA GLU A 44 10.35 -6.51 14.70
C GLU A 44 10.74 -5.51 15.79
N GLN A 45 10.80 -4.22 15.47
CA GLN A 45 11.03 -3.18 16.46
C GLN A 45 9.87 -3.11 17.48
N ARG A 46 8.61 -3.09 17.04
CA ARG A 46 7.43 -3.11 17.93
C ARG A 46 7.42 -4.34 18.83
N TYR A 47 7.78 -5.49 18.28
CA TYR A 47 7.91 -6.73 19.04
C TYR A 47 8.99 -6.60 20.13
N ALA A 48 10.15 -6.02 19.82
CA ALA A 48 11.22 -5.79 20.79
C ALA A 48 10.82 -4.77 21.88
N GLU A 49 9.90 -3.85 21.58
CA GLU A 49 9.30 -2.90 22.52
C GLU A 49 8.20 -3.54 23.40
N GLY A 50 7.82 -4.79 23.17
CA GLY A 50 6.72 -5.48 23.86
C GLY A 50 5.32 -5.13 23.34
N ARG A 51 5.24 -4.43 22.19
CA ARG A 51 3.99 -4.07 21.49
C ARG A 51 3.64 -5.17 20.49
N PHE A 52 3.20 -6.30 21.00
CA PHE A 52 3.07 -7.55 20.23
C PHE A 52 1.92 -7.54 19.22
N ASP A 53 0.77 -6.97 19.59
CA ASP A 53 -0.40 -6.76 18.74
C ASP A 53 -0.06 -5.91 17.51
N GLU A 54 0.61 -4.79 17.71
CA GLU A 54 1.06 -3.92 16.61
C GLU A 54 2.11 -4.59 15.72
N ALA A 55 3.00 -5.39 16.30
CA ALA A 55 3.96 -6.18 15.54
C ALA A 55 3.26 -7.17 14.61
N VAL A 56 2.25 -7.90 15.12
CA VAL A 56 1.44 -8.84 14.32
C VAL A 56 0.72 -8.10 13.19
N ALA A 57 0.12 -6.95 13.45
CA ALA A 57 -0.53 -6.15 12.42
C ALA A 57 0.46 -5.75 11.30
N LEU A 58 1.64 -5.24 11.65
CA LEU A 58 2.69 -4.86 10.69
C LEU A 58 3.18 -6.05 9.87
N TRP A 59 3.34 -7.22 10.49
CA TRP A 59 3.69 -8.45 9.78
C TRP A 59 2.56 -8.92 8.84
N GLY A 60 1.30 -8.77 9.23
CA GLY A 60 0.15 -9.00 8.34
C GLY A 60 0.20 -8.10 7.10
N HIS A 61 0.52 -6.83 7.28
CA HIS A 61 0.71 -5.91 6.15
C HIS A 61 1.91 -6.26 5.29
N THR A 62 3.00 -6.72 5.90
CA THR A 62 4.15 -7.26 5.16
C THR A 62 3.71 -8.43 4.28
N MET A 63 2.89 -9.35 4.81
CA MET A 63 2.40 -10.51 4.08
C MET A 63 1.59 -10.12 2.84
N LEU A 64 0.74 -9.10 2.94
CA LEU A 64 -0.05 -8.57 1.83
C LEU A 64 0.80 -7.92 0.72
N GLN A 65 2.03 -7.52 1.02
CA GLN A 65 2.96 -6.92 0.07
C GLN A 65 3.89 -7.95 -0.59
N LEU A 66 3.86 -9.21 -0.15
CA LEU A 66 4.61 -10.29 -0.79
C LEU A 66 3.94 -10.65 -2.12
N PRO A 67 4.74 -11.03 -3.15
CA PRO A 67 4.16 -11.44 -4.41
C PRO A 67 3.41 -12.78 -4.24
N ALA A 68 2.36 -12.96 -5.05
CA ALA A 68 1.50 -14.14 -4.99
C ALA A 68 2.12 -15.38 -5.65
N ASP A 69 3.30 -15.25 -6.27
CA ASP A 69 3.96 -16.37 -6.93
C ASP A 69 4.69 -17.29 -5.93
N PRO A 70 4.98 -18.54 -6.32
CA PRO A 70 5.54 -19.53 -5.41
C PRO A 70 6.91 -19.17 -4.82
N SER A 71 7.65 -18.24 -5.41
CA SER A 71 8.96 -17.86 -4.85
C SER A 71 8.82 -17.30 -3.44
N ALA A 72 7.71 -16.64 -3.11
CA ALA A 72 7.48 -16.06 -1.78
C ALA A 72 6.82 -17.02 -0.77
N ASP A 73 6.58 -18.29 -1.12
CA ASP A 73 5.88 -19.26 -0.25
C ASP A 73 6.63 -19.48 1.07
N GLU A 74 7.95 -19.66 1.02
CA GLU A 74 8.77 -19.86 2.22
C GLU A 74 8.74 -18.64 3.15
N VAL A 75 8.79 -17.42 2.58
CA VAL A 75 8.70 -16.18 3.35
C VAL A 75 7.32 -16.03 3.97
N ARG A 76 6.25 -16.35 3.23
CA ARG A 76 4.87 -16.33 3.74
C ARG A 76 4.69 -17.31 4.90
N HIS A 77 5.22 -18.51 4.79
CA HIS A 77 5.20 -19.49 5.88
C HIS A 77 5.90 -18.95 7.14
N LYS A 78 7.15 -18.48 7.01
CA LYS A 78 7.93 -17.94 8.13
C LYS A 78 7.23 -16.75 8.79
N LEU A 79 6.63 -15.86 7.99
CA LEU A 79 5.92 -14.69 8.49
C LEU A 79 4.63 -15.08 9.21
N LEU A 80 3.93 -16.13 8.76
CA LEU A 80 2.77 -16.68 9.46
C LEU A 80 3.15 -17.26 10.82
N ALA A 81 4.20 -18.08 10.88
CA ALA A 81 4.72 -18.60 12.15
C ALA A 81 5.14 -17.45 13.09
N ARG A 82 5.77 -16.39 12.56
CA ARG A 82 6.15 -15.20 13.33
C ARG A 82 4.93 -14.47 13.92
N MET A 83 3.86 -14.28 13.14
CA MET A 83 2.61 -13.71 13.62
C MET A 83 1.96 -14.58 14.71
N ALA A 84 1.94 -15.90 14.55
CA ALA A 84 1.41 -16.81 15.56
C ALA A 84 2.16 -16.68 16.90
N TYR A 85 3.50 -16.63 16.87
CA TYR A 85 4.28 -16.32 18.06
C TYR A 85 3.96 -14.94 18.64
N GLY A 86 3.76 -13.93 17.80
CA GLY A 86 3.34 -12.59 18.22
C GLY A 86 2.02 -12.61 19.01
N LEU A 87 1.02 -13.35 18.52
CA LEU A 87 -0.28 -13.51 19.20
C LEU A 87 -0.14 -14.23 20.54
N LEU A 88 0.69 -15.28 20.62
CA LEU A 88 1.00 -15.94 21.89
C LEU A 88 1.67 -14.99 22.91
N GLN A 89 2.52 -14.07 22.46
CA GLN A 89 3.11 -13.05 23.33
C GLN A 89 2.12 -11.95 23.72
N ALA A 90 1.25 -11.53 22.79
CA ALA A 90 0.19 -10.57 23.07
C ALA A 90 -0.76 -11.08 24.16
N ASN A 91 -1.21 -12.34 24.04
CA ASN A 91 -1.97 -13.01 25.09
C ASN A 91 -1.18 -13.07 26.41
N ALA A 92 0.09 -13.50 26.39
CA ALA A 92 0.90 -13.57 27.61
C ALA A 92 1.08 -12.22 28.31
N ALA A 93 1.13 -11.12 27.55
CA ALA A 93 1.30 -9.77 28.07
C ALA A 93 0.01 -9.15 28.61
N THR A 94 -1.13 -9.43 27.98
CA THR A 94 -2.42 -8.77 28.26
C THR A 94 -3.37 -9.65 29.08
N GLY A 95 -3.22 -10.96 29.00
CA GLY A 95 -4.19 -11.94 29.49
C GLY A 95 -5.46 -12.04 28.62
N ASP A 96 -5.52 -11.36 27.48
CA ASP A 96 -6.68 -11.36 26.61
C ASP A 96 -6.75 -12.67 25.78
N PRO A 97 -7.80 -13.50 25.98
CA PRO A 97 -7.98 -14.77 25.26
C PRO A 97 -8.28 -14.60 23.77
N SER A 98 -8.73 -13.42 23.32
CA SER A 98 -9.05 -13.17 21.90
C SER A 98 -7.85 -13.44 20.97
N TYR A 99 -6.63 -13.11 21.42
CA TYR A 99 -5.40 -13.41 20.69
C TYR A 99 -5.12 -14.91 20.51
N LEU A 100 -5.58 -15.76 21.44
CA LEU A 100 -5.43 -17.21 21.32
C LEU A 100 -6.37 -17.76 20.26
N HIS A 101 -7.63 -17.31 20.27
CA HIS A 101 -8.62 -17.67 19.25
C HIS A 101 -8.20 -17.21 17.85
N ASP A 102 -7.74 -15.97 17.72
CA ASP A 102 -7.24 -15.43 16.44
C ASP A 102 -6.04 -16.24 15.92
N GLY A 103 -5.11 -16.59 16.81
CA GLY A 103 -3.94 -17.39 16.46
C GLY A 103 -4.27 -18.81 16.03
N GLN A 104 -5.19 -19.46 16.75
CA GLN A 104 -5.72 -20.79 16.41
C GLN A 104 -6.39 -20.77 15.03
N ALA A 105 -7.35 -19.86 14.83
CA ALA A 105 -8.09 -19.74 13.57
C ALA A 105 -7.17 -19.44 12.37
N MET A 106 -6.15 -18.60 12.56
CA MET A 106 -5.14 -18.32 11.54
C MET A 106 -4.33 -19.57 11.18
N CYS A 107 -3.86 -20.33 12.17
CA CYS A 107 -3.09 -21.56 11.96
C CYS A 107 -3.92 -22.64 11.26
N GLU A 108 -5.17 -22.85 11.66
CA GLU A 108 -6.09 -23.80 11.02
C GLU A 108 -6.36 -23.44 9.56
N LEU A 109 -6.65 -22.16 9.29
CA LEU A 109 -6.87 -21.67 7.93
C LEU A 109 -5.63 -21.88 7.05
N TYR A 110 -4.44 -21.67 7.62
CA TYR A 110 -3.20 -21.91 6.91
C TYR A 110 -3.01 -23.40 6.60
N LEU A 111 -3.17 -24.30 7.58
CA LEU A 111 -3.02 -25.75 7.38
C LEU A 111 -3.96 -26.27 6.29
N ALA A 112 -5.23 -25.85 6.31
CA ALA A 112 -6.22 -26.24 5.31
C ALA A 112 -5.79 -25.87 3.88
N LYS A 113 -5.22 -24.67 3.69
CA LYS A 113 -4.74 -24.21 2.37
C LYS A 113 -3.37 -24.76 2.01
N HIS A 114 -2.51 -25.02 3.00
CA HIS A 114 -1.13 -25.44 2.77
C HIS A 114 -1.07 -26.84 2.17
N GLU A 115 -1.90 -27.77 2.66
CA GLU A 115 -2.00 -29.10 2.06
C GLU A 115 -2.47 -29.05 0.61
N GLU A 116 -3.46 -28.20 0.30
CA GLU A 116 -3.98 -27.98 -1.06
C GLU A 116 -2.91 -27.45 -2.02
N LEU A 117 -2.11 -26.46 -1.57
CA LEU A 117 -1.16 -25.76 -2.42
C LEU A 117 0.17 -26.51 -2.60
N PHE A 118 0.67 -27.18 -1.56
CA PHE A 118 2.02 -27.73 -1.53
C PHE A 118 2.08 -29.27 -1.53
N GLY A 119 0.93 -29.93 -1.40
CA GLY A 119 0.83 -31.38 -1.30
C GLY A 119 1.63 -31.95 -0.12
N ASP A 120 2.12 -33.18 -0.29
CA ASP A 120 2.82 -33.94 0.75
C ASP A 120 4.34 -34.08 0.52
N THR A 121 4.96 -32.99 0.04
CA THR A 121 6.42 -32.96 -0.08
C THR A 121 7.08 -32.92 1.30
N GLU A 122 8.34 -33.37 1.41
CA GLU A 122 9.08 -33.34 2.67
C GLU A 122 9.20 -31.93 3.29
N PRO A 123 9.52 -30.87 2.52
CA PRO A 123 9.51 -29.50 3.05
C PRO A 123 8.11 -29.07 3.51
N ALA A 124 7.06 -29.42 2.77
CA ALA A 124 5.70 -29.07 3.15
C ALA A 124 5.27 -29.75 4.46
N ARG A 125 5.65 -31.02 4.66
CA ARG A 125 5.42 -31.73 5.94
C ARG A 125 6.15 -31.09 7.11
N ALA A 126 7.39 -30.65 6.92
CA ALA A 126 8.15 -29.95 7.96
C ALA A 126 7.45 -28.64 8.36
N GLN A 127 7.07 -27.83 7.37
CA GLN A 127 6.33 -26.59 7.60
C GLN A 127 5.00 -26.80 8.32
N ARG A 128 4.22 -27.84 7.95
CA ARG A 128 3.00 -28.20 8.69
C ARG A 128 3.30 -28.62 10.11
N GLY A 129 4.38 -29.37 10.34
CA GLY A 129 4.86 -29.74 11.67
C GLY A 129 5.06 -28.51 12.58
N GLU A 130 5.74 -27.47 12.07
CA GLU A 130 5.94 -26.22 12.80
C GLU A 130 4.60 -25.53 13.17
N ILE A 131 3.63 -25.54 12.26
CA ILE A 131 2.30 -24.95 12.54
C ILE A 131 1.47 -25.80 13.49
N TYR A 132 1.58 -27.14 13.44
CA TYR A 132 0.94 -28.00 14.43
C TYR A 132 1.49 -27.79 15.85
N GLU A 133 2.78 -27.54 15.99
CA GLU A 133 3.37 -27.18 17.29
C GLU A 133 2.79 -25.88 17.84
N LEU A 134 2.61 -24.86 16.98
CA LEU A 134 1.95 -23.60 17.35
C LEU A 134 0.49 -23.79 17.70
N LEU A 135 -0.26 -24.58 16.91
CA LEU A 135 -1.66 -24.88 17.17
C LEU A 135 -1.84 -25.59 18.52
N TYR A 136 -0.98 -26.57 18.81
CA TYR A 136 -0.96 -27.26 20.11
C TYR A 136 -0.73 -26.28 21.28
N GLU A 137 0.16 -25.28 21.12
CA GLU A 137 0.38 -24.25 22.15
C GLU A 137 -0.85 -23.35 22.34
N PHE A 138 -1.55 -22.96 21.26
CA PHE A 138 -2.82 -22.23 21.37
C PHE A 138 -3.89 -23.05 22.09
N ASP A 139 -4.11 -24.30 21.67
CA ASP A 139 -5.08 -25.21 22.28
C ASP A 139 -4.77 -25.43 23.77
N SER A 140 -3.50 -25.66 24.12
CA SER A 140 -3.07 -25.88 25.50
C SER A 140 -3.35 -24.66 26.40
N ARG A 141 -3.24 -23.44 25.87
CA ARG A 141 -3.54 -22.22 26.63
C ARG A 141 -5.04 -21.96 26.73
N LEU A 142 -5.79 -22.23 25.68
CA LEU A 142 -7.25 -22.15 25.68
C LEU A 142 -7.86 -23.15 26.69
N ASP A 143 -7.38 -24.39 26.70
CA ASP A 143 -7.79 -25.42 27.67
C ASP A 143 -7.46 -25.06 29.12
N ALA A 144 -6.47 -24.18 29.33
CA ALA A 144 -6.07 -23.71 30.65
C ALA A 144 -6.88 -22.49 31.15
N LEU A 145 -7.69 -21.86 30.29
CA LEU A 145 -8.60 -20.78 30.70
C LEU A 145 -9.70 -21.33 31.61
N ASP A 146 -10.13 -20.51 32.57
CA ASP A 146 -11.26 -20.85 33.44
C ASP A 146 -12.54 -20.94 32.59
N PRO A 147 -13.33 -22.03 32.66
CA PRO A 147 -14.60 -22.15 31.96
C PRO A 147 -15.53 -20.94 32.15
N GLU A 148 -15.50 -20.29 33.32
CA GLU A 148 -16.31 -19.09 33.57
C GLU A 148 -15.86 -17.88 32.72
N GLN A 149 -14.56 -17.77 32.41
CA GLN A 149 -14.04 -16.71 31.54
C GLN A 149 -14.45 -16.93 30.08
N LEU A 150 -14.40 -18.18 29.62
CA LEU A 150 -14.87 -18.58 28.28
C LEU A 150 -16.37 -18.28 28.09
N GLU A 151 -17.21 -18.60 29.07
CA GLU A 151 -18.64 -18.30 29.00
C GLU A 151 -18.92 -16.78 28.95
N LEU A 152 -18.17 -15.98 29.71
CA LEU A 152 -18.33 -14.53 29.71
C LEU A 152 -17.97 -13.91 28.35
N GLU A 153 -16.89 -14.38 27.72
CA GLU A 153 -16.45 -13.87 26.42
C GLU A 153 -17.42 -14.25 25.30
N LEU A 154 -17.85 -15.52 25.27
CA LEU A 154 -18.89 -15.99 24.34
C LEU A 154 -20.19 -15.19 24.49
N ALA A 155 -20.57 -14.86 25.73
CA ALA A 155 -21.74 -14.03 25.99
C ALA A 155 -21.59 -12.58 25.48
N THR A 156 -20.37 -12.04 25.44
CA THR A 156 -20.10 -10.71 24.87
C THR A 156 -19.99 -10.69 23.34
N ALA A 157 -19.58 -11.80 22.72
CA ALA A 157 -19.49 -11.92 21.26
C ALA A 157 -20.87 -11.96 20.57
N ASP A 158 -21.88 -12.48 21.27
CA ASP A 158 -23.25 -12.67 20.77
C ASP A 158 -24.21 -11.47 21.02
N GLU A 159 -23.71 -10.28 21.40
CA GLU A 159 -24.47 -9.03 21.26
C GLU A 159 -24.14 -8.32 19.93
N PRO A 160 -24.69 -8.76 18.78
CA PRO A 160 -24.46 -8.08 17.53
C PRO A 160 -25.21 -6.75 17.53
N GLU A 161 -24.45 -5.66 17.34
CA GLU A 161 -24.72 -4.66 16.29
C GLU A 161 -26.04 -3.85 16.35
N ALA A 162 -26.91 -4.03 17.35
CA ALA A 162 -28.15 -3.26 17.49
C ALA A 162 -27.90 -1.79 17.87
N ALA A 163 -26.72 -1.46 18.39
CA ALA A 163 -26.37 -0.10 18.82
C ALA A 163 -25.92 0.82 17.66
N VAL A 164 -25.53 0.28 16.50
CA VAL A 164 -24.97 1.10 15.40
C VAL A 164 -26.07 1.63 14.44
N ALA A 165 -27.28 1.06 14.49
CA ALA A 165 -28.39 1.45 13.61
C ALA A 165 -29.10 2.77 14.00
N ALA A 166 -28.83 3.36 15.18
CA ALA A 166 -29.61 4.50 15.69
C ALA A 166 -29.08 5.90 15.33
N VAL A 167 -27.92 6.04 14.67
CA VAL A 167 -27.27 7.37 14.48
C VAL A 167 -27.39 7.94 13.06
N ALA A 168 -27.90 7.19 12.08
CA ALA A 168 -27.94 7.64 10.68
C ALA A 168 -29.35 8.03 10.20
N SER A 169 -29.86 9.20 10.64
CA SER A 169 -30.95 9.89 9.94
C SER A 169 -30.39 11.11 9.19
N PRO A 170 -30.22 11.06 7.86
CA PRO A 170 -29.78 12.22 7.09
C PRO A 170 -30.92 13.23 6.95
N SER A 171 -30.66 14.49 7.31
CA SER A 171 -31.54 15.62 7.00
C SER A 171 -31.62 15.87 5.49
N PRO A 172 -32.80 16.21 4.94
CA PRO A 172 -32.96 16.51 3.52
C PRO A 172 -32.35 17.89 3.20
N ARG A 173 -31.26 17.91 2.42
CA ARG A 173 -30.70 19.15 1.84
C ARG A 173 -31.41 19.46 0.53
N ALA A 174 -31.96 20.66 0.43
CA ALA A 174 -32.63 21.20 -0.74
C ALA A 174 -31.67 21.37 -1.93
N SER A 175 -32.09 20.87 -3.09
CA SER A 175 -31.42 20.99 -4.38
C SER A 175 -31.46 22.43 -4.90
N SER A 176 -30.32 22.96 -5.36
CA SER A 176 -30.28 24.15 -6.22
C SER A 176 -30.25 23.72 -7.70
N PRO A 177 -30.96 24.41 -8.61
CA PRO A 177 -31.03 24.01 -10.01
C PRO A 177 -29.90 24.62 -10.85
N GLY A 178 -29.22 23.75 -11.60
CA GLY A 178 -28.90 23.91 -13.02
C GLY A 178 -27.87 24.97 -13.46
N ALA A 179 -26.68 24.50 -13.85
CA ALA A 179 -25.90 25.11 -14.93
C ALA A 179 -25.30 23.98 -15.79
N THR A 180 -25.90 23.74 -16.94
CA THR A 180 -25.36 22.87 -18.00
C THR A 180 -24.41 23.71 -18.85
N GLU A 181 -23.11 23.43 -18.76
CA GLU A 181 -22.12 23.94 -19.70
C GLU A 181 -21.82 22.84 -20.72
N GLU A 182 -22.27 23.05 -21.95
CA GLU A 182 -21.91 22.28 -23.14
C GLU A 182 -20.46 22.64 -23.49
N ILE A 183 -19.58 21.64 -23.59
CA ILE A 183 -18.16 21.81 -23.95
C ILE A 183 -17.99 21.28 -25.37
N ASP A 184 -17.73 22.17 -26.32
CA ASP A 184 -17.45 21.85 -27.72
C ASP A 184 -16.08 21.14 -27.89
N GLU A 185 -16.04 20.21 -28.85
CA GLU A 185 -14.96 19.23 -29.13
C GLU A 185 -13.76 19.75 -29.94
N ASP A 186 -13.61 21.06 -30.16
CA ASP A 186 -12.48 21.57 -30.93
C ASP A 186 -11.32 22.02 -30.02
N GLY A 187 -10.16 21.37 -30.17
CA GLY A 187 -8.95 21.64 -29.40
C GLY A 187 -8.49 23.10 -29.47
N ILE A 188 -8.87 23.90 -28.47
CA ILE A 188 -8.39 25.29 -28.32
C ILE A 188 -7.03 25.28 -27.63
N VAL A 189 -5.96 25.45 -28.41
CA VAL A 189 -4.69 26.00 -27.91
C VAL A 189 -4.93 27.46 -27.56
N ARG A 190 -5.02 27.79 -26.26
CA ARG A 190 -5.07 29.19 -25.81
C ARG A 190 -3.65 29.76 -25.78
N ASP A 191 -3.34 30.65 -26.72
CA ASP A 191 -2.15 31.49 -26.65
C ASP A 191 -2.33 32.52 -25.51
N VAL A 192 -1.80 32.19 -24.33
CA VAL A 192 -1.87 33.07 -23.15
C VAL A 192 -0.80 34.14 -23.27
N ARG A 193 -1.13 35.25 -23.95
CA ARG A 193 -0.33 36.48 -23.87
C ARG A 193 -0.64 37.21 -22.56
N VAL A 194 0.26 37.07 -21.60
CA VAL A 194 0.27 37.88 -20.38
C VAL A 194 0.61 39.32 -20.75
N ARG A 195 -0.41 40.15 -20.94
CA ARG A 195 -0.24 41.59 -21.12
C ARG A 195 -0.03 42.19 -19.72
N ARG A 196 1.16 42.74 -19.43
CA ARG A 196 1.33 43.62 -18.27
C ARG A 196 0.47 44.86 -18.50
N ILE A 197 -0.64 44.96 -17.80
CA ILE A 197 -1.55 46.09 -17.95
C ILE A 197 -1.12 47.19 -16.97
N ALA A 198 -0.90 48.40 -17.49
CA ALA A 198 -0.34 49.53 -16.74
C ALA A 198 -1.24 50.08 -15.61
N TRP A 199 -2.45 49.54 -15.40
CA TRP A 199 -3.32 49.95 -14.29
C TRP A 199 -3.02 49.22 -12.97
N ALA A 200 -2.08 48.27 -12.96
CA ALA A 200 -1.57 47.63 -11.75
C ALA A 200 -0.35 48.38 -11.17
N ASP A 201 -0.38 49.72 -11.23
CA ASP A 201 0.55 50.56 -10.50
C ASP A 201 0.02 50.69 -9.06
N GLU A 202 0.87 50.43 -8.06
CA GLU A 202 0.49 50.42 -6.64
C GLU A 202 -0.03 51.81 -6.19
N ASP A 203 0.38 52.85 -6.92
CA ASP A 203 -0.03 54.22 -6.70
C ASP A 203 -1.35 54.62 -7.40
N ASP A 204 -1.96 53.75 -8.21
CA ASP A 204 -3.25 54.03 -8.85
C ASP A 204 -4.34 54.14 -7.77
N PRO A 205 -5.13 55.24 -7.71
CA PRO A 205 -6.15 55.42 -6.69
C PRO A 205 -7.24 54.33 -6.68
N ARG A 206 -7.43 53.59 -7.78
CA ARG A 206 -8.31 52.42 -7.82
C ARG A 206 -7.66 51.20 -7.17
N VAL A 207 -6.35 51.01 -7.36
CA VAL A 207 -5.59 49.96 -6.68
C VAL A 207 -5.47 50.27 -5.20
N ARG A 208 -5.16 51.52 -4.81
CA ARG A 208 -5.18 51.94 -3.40
C ARG A 208 -6.59 51.89 -2.80
N GLY A 209 -7.63 52.19 -3.57
CA GLY A 209 -9.02 52.02 -3.14
C GLY A 209 -9.38 50.55 -2.93
N PHE A 210 -8.94 49.68 -3.84
CA PHE A 210 -9.15 48.22 -3.76
C PHE A 210 -8.34 47.58 -2.62
N LEU A 211 -7.10 48.03 -2.38
CA LEU A 211 -6.25 47.55 -1.28
C LEU A 211 -6.65 48.17 0.07
N GLY A 212 -7.19 49.39 0.07
CA GLY A 212 -7.67 50.10 1.26
C GLY A 212 -9.07 49.66 1.71
N ASP A 213 -9.90 49.14 0.80
CA ASP A 213 -11.19 48.53 1.11
C ASP A 213 -11.02 47.01 1.28
N MET A 214 -10.61 46.60 2.49
CA MET A 214 -10.36 45.19 2.87
C MET A 214 -11.57 44.26 2.65
N ARG A 215 -12.74 44.79 2.32
CA ARG A 215 -13.97 44.03 2.01
C ARG A 215 -13.95 43.42 0.60
N PHE A 216 -13.09 43.90 -0.31
CA PHE A 216 -13.07 43.46 -1.70
C PHE A 216 -12.08 42.32 -1.99
N THR A 217 -11.20 41.99 -1.03
CA THR A 217 -10.57 40.67 -1.01
C THR A 217 -11.64 39.67 -0.57
N GLY A 218 -12.48 39.21 -1.51
CA GLY A 218 -13.67 38.40 -1.20
C GLY A 218 -13.37 37.23 -0.26
N ASN A 219 -14.22 37.00 0.75
CA ASN A 219 -14.05 36.02 1.84
C ASN A 219 -12.58 35.79 2.22
N SER A 220 -11.82 36.88 2.29
CA SER A 220 -10.42 36.85 2.66
C SER A 220 -10.30 36.42 4.11
N MET A 221 -9.23 35.70 4.39
CA MET A 221 -8.80 35.13 5.69
C MET A 221 -8.88 36.09 6.90
N LEU A 222 -9.24 37.36 6.70
CA LEU A 222 -9.32 38.41 7.70
C LEU A 222 -10.76 38.80 8.10
N ASP A 223 -11.78 38.45 7.31
CA ASP A 223 -13.19 38.82 7.57
C ASP A 223 -13.87 37.88 8.59
N HIS A 224 -13.40 36.65 8.70
CA HIS A 224 -13.65 35.80 9.86
C HIS A 224 -12.45 35.99 10.78
N GLY A 225 -12.64 36.67 11.92
CA GLY A 225 -11.56 36.90 12.88
C GLY A 225 -10.74 35.63 13.13
N PHE A 226 -9.46 35.77 13.47
CA PHE A 226 -8.53 34.64 13.68
C PHE A 226 -9.12 33.50 14.55
N ASP A 227 -10.10 33.80 15.40
CA ASP A 227 -10.90 32.86 16.18
C ASP A 227 -11.67 31.79 15.36
N HIS A 228 -11.79 31.92 14.02
CA HIS A 228 -12.39 30.90 13.14
C HIS A 228 -11.40 30.27 12.15
N VAL A 229 -10.12 30.61 12.25
CA VAL A 229 -9.05 30.09 11.35
C VAL A 229 -8.41 28.80 11.92
N HIS A 230 -8.93 28.25 13.02
CA HIS A 230 -8.18 27.31 13.86
C HIS A 230 -8.89 25.99 14.20
N GLU A 231 -9.84 25.54 13.38
CA GLU A 231 -10.12 24.11 13.40
C GLU A 231 -8.97 23.41 12.69
N GLU A 232 -8.16 22.68 13.45
CA GLU A 232 -7.12 21.80 12.94
C GLU A 232 -7.74 20.90 11.87
N ARG A 233 -7.42 21.18 10.62
CA ARG A 233 -7.96 20.43 9.49
C ARG A 233 -6.85 19.73 8.74
N VAL A 234 -7.10 18.47 8.41
CA VAL A 234 -6.23 17.73 7.51
C VAL A 234 -6.45 18.23 6.09
N LEU A 235 -5.34 18.56 5.43
CA LEU A 235 -5.31 18.89 4.02
C LEU A 235 -4.66 17.76 3.23
N VAL A 236 -5.35 17.35 2.17
CA VAL A 236 -4.86 16.38 1.20
C VAL A 236 -4.57 17.11 -0.11
N ARG A 237 -3.36 16.93 -0.66
CA ARG A 237 -2.94 17.54 -1.93
C ARG A 237 -2.18 16.54 -2.81
N VAL A 238 -2.27 16.75 -4.12
CA VAL A 238 -1.37 16.08 -5.09
C VAL A 238 -0.06 16.88 -5.15
N GLY A 239 1.07 16.22 -4.93
CA GLY A 239 2.39 16.87 -4.85
C GLY A 239 2.92 17.28 -6.22
N ALA A 240 3.53 16.34 -6.93
CA ALA A 240 3.88 16.47 -8.35
C ALA A 240 2.72 16.03 -9.25
N LEU A 241 2.73 16.48 -10.50
CA LEU A 241 1.71 16.10 -11.47
C LEU A 241 1.67 14.56 -11.66
N PRO A 242 0.47 13.95 -11.67
CA PRO A 242 0.31 12.53 -11.97
C PRO A 242 0.99 12.17 -13.29
N ARG A 243 1.67 11.02 -13.33
CA ARG A 243 2.39 10.52 -14.51
C ARG A 243 1.74 9.23 -15.02
N PRO A 244 1.60 9.04 -16.34
CA PRO A 244 1.19 7.74 -16.87
C PRO A 244 2.27 6.71 -16.57
N LEU A 245 1.85 5.47 -16.26
CA LEU A 245 2.76 4.33 -16.07
C LEU A 245 2.92 3.52 -17.34
N ASP A 246 1.93 3.54 -18.22
CA ASP A 246 2.05 2.95 -19.54
C ASP A 246 2.97 3.87 -20.37
N ALA A 247 4.12 3.35 -20.80
CA ALA A 247 5.34 4.04 -21.27
C ALA A 247 5.20 4.90 -22.55
N SER A 248 4.01 5.40 -22.87
CA SER A 248 3.81 6.38 -23.91
C SER A 248 4.14 7.77 -23.37
N ASP A 249 5.27 8.35 -23.82
CA ASP A 249 5.68 9.72 -23.50
C ASP A 249 4.86 10.79 -24.26
N ASP A 250 3.74 10.36 -24.86
CA ASP A 250 2.77 11.19 -25.57
C ASP A 250 2.15 12.26 -24.65
N ASP A 251 2.09 13.49 -25.13
CA ASP A 251 1.46 14.62 -24.45
C ASP A 251 -0.02 14.35 -24.13
N THR A 252 -0.70 13.57 -24.97
CA THR A 252 -2.09 13.16 -24.74
C THR A 252 -2.19 12.24 -23.52
N ALA A 253 -1.27 11.28 -23.37
CA ALA A 253 -1.24 10.38 -22.21
C ALA A 253 -0.92 11.15 -20.91
N ARG A 254 0.03 12.08 -20.95
CA ARG A 254 0.36 12.96 -19.81
C ARG A 254 -0.80 13.85 -19.40
N THR A 255 -1.52 14.43 -20.37
CA THR A 255 -2.70 15.26 -20.12
C THR A 255 -3.83 14.44 -19.49
N ARG A 256 -4.11 13.23 -20.00
CA ARG A 256 -5.09 12.31 -19.42
C ARG A 256 -4.70 11.87 -18.00
N ALA A 257 -3.44 11.52 -17.76
CA ALA A 257 -2.93 11.16 -16.43
C ALA A 257 -3.11 12.29 -15.43
N ARG A 258 -2.73 13.52 -15.81
CA ARG A 258 -2.93 14.70 -14.96
C ARG A 258 -4.40 14.91 -14.63
N LYS A 259 -5.30 14.90 -15.64
CA LYS A 259 -6.74 15.10 -15.44
C LYS A 259 -7.33 13.99 -14.55
N GLY A 260 -7.02 12.73 -14.85
CA GLY A 260 -7.50 11.56 -14.13
C GLY A 260 -7.03 11.54 -12.67
N GLY A 261 -5.73 11.71 -12.42
CA GLY A 261 -5.18 11.69 -11.07
C GLY A 261 -5.69 12.84 -10.20
N LEU A 262 -5.80 14.05 -10.76
CA LEU A 262 -6.41 15.19 -10.04
C LEU A 262 -7.88 14.92 -9.72
N ALA A 263 -8.65 14.37 -10.67
CA ALA A 263 -10.05 14.03 -10.45
C ALA A 263 -10.23 12.97 -9.35
N VAL A 264 -9.36 11.95 -9.31
CA VAL A 264 -9.41 10.89 -8.29
C VAL A 264 -9.18 11.48 -6.90
N VAL A 265 -8.12 12.26 -6.73
CA VAL A 265 -7.82 12.85 -5.40
C VAL A 265 -8.87 13.86 -4.99
N ASP A 266 -9.42 14.64 -5.93
CA ASP A 266 -10.48 15.59 -5.60
C ASP A 266 -11.77 14.90 -5.14
N ALA A 267 -12.18 13.83 -5.84
CA ALA A 267 -13.34 13.02 -5.46
C ALA A 267 -13.14 12.28 -4.12
N ALA A 268 -11.91 11.80 -3.85
CA ALA A 268 -11.58 11.06 -2.64
C ALA A 268 -11.20 11.94 -1.43
N ARG A 269 -11.04 13.25 -1.63
CA ARG A 269 -10.33 14.15 -0.69
C ARG A 269 -10.82 14.08 0.74
N ALA A 270 -12.13 14.12 0.94
CA ALA A 270 -12.74 14.16 2.28
C ALA A 270 -12.53 12.84 3.05
N GLU A 271 -12.63 11.71 2.37
CA GLU A 271 -12.40 10.39 2.96
C GLU A 271 -10.91 10.15 3.22
N LEU A 272 -10.04 10.59 2.31
CA LEU A 272 -8.59 10.54 2.50
C LEU A 272 -8.16 11.36 3.72
N ALA A 273 -8.76 12.53 3.93
CA ALA A 273 -8.51 13.33 5.12
C ALA A 273 -8.89 12.56 6.40
N ARG A 274 -10.07 11.93 6.42
CA ARG A 274 -10.50 11.07 7.55
C ARG A 274 -9.57 9.89 7.80
N CYS A 275 -9.05 9.25 6.76
CA CYS A 275 -8.06 8.18 6.93
C CYS A 275 -6.82 8.68 7.67
N TYR A 276 -6.29 9.84 7.27
CA TYR A 276 -5.12 10.42 7.90
C TYR A 276 -5.40 10.97 9.30
N GLU A 277 -6.56 11.58 9.55
CA GLU A 277 -6.97 12.02 10.91
C GLU A 277 -6.99 10.83 11.88
N ARG A 278 -7.59 9.70 11.48
CA ARG A 278 -7.57 8.48 12.28
C ARG A 278 -6.16 7.95 12.50
N ALA A 279 -5.34 7.90 11.46
CA ALA A 279 -3.97 7.40 11.56
C ALA A 279 -3.11 8.27 12.48
N VAL A 280 -3.21 9.59 12.37
CA VAL A 280 -2.44 10.53 13.20
C VAL A 280 -2.89 10.51 14.66
N SER A 281 -4.16 10.20 14.92
CA SER A 281 -4.63 10.03 16.31
C SER A 281 -3.96 8.86 17.03
N ARG A 282 -3.44 7.88 16.28
CA ARG A 282 -2.69 6.73 16.81
C ARG A 282 -1.19 6.99 16.88
N ASP A 283 -0.61 7.63 15.87
CA ASP A 283 0.80 8.03 15.86
C ASP A 283 0.94 9.46 15.31
N PRO A 284 1.23 10.46 16.18
CA PRO A 284 1.21 11.86 15.81
C PRO A 284 2.37 12.24 14.86
N VAL A 285 2.13 12.09 13.55
CA VAL A 285 3.04 12.50 12.48
C VAL A 285 2.50 13.73 11.77
N VAL A 286 3.31 14.80 11.70
CA VAL A 286 2.92 16.14 11.20
C VAL A 286 2.57 16.17 9.70
N ALA A 287 3.23 15.32 8.90
CA ALA A 287 2.98 15.23 7.47
C ALA A 287 3.33 13.85 6.92
N ALA A 288 2.48 13.31 6.06
CA ALA A 288 2.73 12.08 5.31
C ALA A 288 2.80 12.36 3.81
N ARG A 289 3.74 11.73 3.13
CA ARG A 289 3.85 11.73 1.67
C ARG A 289 3.88 10.30 1.19
N ILE A 290 2.93 9.96 0.34
CA ILE A 290 2.84 8.65 -0.30
C ILE A 290 2.88 8.81 -1.81
N SER A 291 3.34 7.78 -2.51
CA SER A 291 3.16 7.64 -3.95
C SER A 291 2.18 6.50 -4.19
N VAL A 292 1.12 6.79 -4.94
CA VAL A 292 0.05 5.85 -5.22
C VAL A 292 0.04 5.53 -6.70
N GLU A 293 -0.05 4.26 -7.04
CA GLU A 293 -0.43 3.82 -8.38
C GLU A 293 -1.93 3.53 -8.44
N VAL A 294 -2.58 4.06 -9.47
CA VAL A 294 -4.00 3.89 -9.70
C VAL A 294 -4.23 3.42 -11.13
N SER A 295 -5.06 2.38 -11.27
CA SER A 295 -5.56 1.89 -12.56
C SER A 295 -7.02 2.32 -12.72
N LEU A 296 -7.28 3.25 -13.63
CA LEU A 296 -8.62 3.72 -13.99
C LEU A 296 -9.16 2.92 -15.17
N ARG A 297 -10.41 2.47 -15.06
CA ARG A 297 -11.17 1.92 -16.20
C ARG A 297 -11.67 3.04 -17.11
N ALA A 298 -12.09 2.68 -18.32
CA ALA A 298 -12.65 3.62 -19.29
C ALA A 298 -13.92 4.34 -18.80
N ASP A 299 -14.65 3.77 -17.85
CA ASP A 299 -15.85 4.37 -17.24
C ASP A 299 -15.53 5.27 -16.02
N GLY A 300 -14.25 5.47 -15.70
CA GLY A 300 -13.80 6.30 -14.58
C GLY A 300 -13.85 5.62 -13.20
N THR A 301 -14.14 4.32 -13.12
CA THR A 301 -13.96 3.56 -11.87
C THR A 301 -12.50 3.22 -11.62
N VAL A 302 -12.06 3.27 -10.38
CA VAL A 302 -10.74 2.78 -9.98
C VAL A 302 -10.77 1.25 -9.91
N ALA A 303 -10.04 0.59 -10.81
CA ALA A 303 -9.88 -0.87 -10.81
C ALA A 303 -8.90 -1.36 -9.75
N GLN A 304 -7.84 -0.58 -9.51
CA GLN A 304 -6.78 -0.92 -8.55
C GLN A 304 -6.18 0.36 -8.01
N ALA A 305 -5.88 0.38 -6.71
CA ALA A 305 -5.10 1.42 -6.06
C ALA A 305 -4.09 0.75 -5.13
N ARG A 306 -2.82 1.14 -5.21
CA ARG A 306 -1.78 0.65 -4.30
C ARG A 306 -0.79 1.75 -3.94
N ILE A 307 -0.32 1.75 -2.71
CA ILE A 307 0.75 2.62 -2.26
C ILE A 307 2.07 1.93 -2.63
N VAL A 308 2.89 2.59 -3.45
CA VAL A 308 4.18 2.05 -3.91
C VAL A 308 5.38 2.66 -3.21
N ASP A 309 5.20 3.82 -2.58
CA ASP A 309 6.22 4.47 -1.76
C ASP A 309 5.58 5.33 -0.67
N GLY A 310 6.27 5.49 0.45
CA GLY A 310 5.75 6.16 1.66
C GLY A 310 4.73 5.32 2.45
N THR A 311 4.21 5.92 3.52
CA THR A 311 3.12 5.37 4.36
C THR A 311 2.27 6.50 4.95
N VAL A 312 0.99 6.26 5.14
CA VAL A 312 0.01 7.14 5.79
C VAL A 312 0.07 6.86 7.30
N VAL A 313 1.19 7.24 7.91
CA VAL A 313 1.51 7.04 9.33
C VAL A 313 1.71 5.58 9.70
N ASP A 314 0.68 4.77 9.55
CA ASP A 314 0.65 3.35 9.87
C ASP A 314 -0.06 2.55 8.75
N ALA A 315 -0.02 1.23 8.90
CA ALA A 315 -0.49 0.35 7.86
C ALA A 315 -2.04 0.24 7.81
N GLU A 316 -2.73 0.55 8.90
CA GLU A 316 -4.19 0.73 8.91
C GLU A 316 -4.59 2.00 8.13
N GLY A 317 -3.81 3.08 8.25
CA GLY A 317 -3.92 4.29 7.44
C GLY A 317 -3.70 4.01 5.96
N ASP A 318 -2.69 3.20 5.61
CA ASP A 318 -2.43 2.76 4.24
C ASP A 318 -3.58 1.92 3.66
N ALA A 319 -4.14 1.01 4.45
CA ALA A 319 -5.29 0.19 4.07
C ALA A 319 -6.54 1.07 3.86
N CYS A 320 -6.80 2.02 4.77
CA CYS A 320 -7.89 2.98 4.65
C CYS A 320 -7.79 3.79 3.35
N VAL A 321 -6.61 4.36 3.08
CA VAL A 321 -6.39 5.16 1.85
C VAL A 321 -6.57 4.31 0.60
N SER A 322 -6.03 3.09 0.59
CA SER A 322 -6.18 2.18 -0.55
C SER A 322 -7.65 1.81 -0.80
N GLY A 323 -8.41 1.54 0.26
CA GLY A 323 -9.85 1.25 0.19
C GLY A 323 -10.68 2.44 -0.33
N VAL A 324 -10.42 3.64 0.18
CA VAL A 324 -11.08 4.88 -0.28
C VAL A 324 -10.81 5.12 -1.77
N LEU A 325 -9.55 4.97 -2.20
CA LEU A 325 -9.18 5.14 -3.60
C LEU A 325 -9.84 4.10 -4.49
N HIS A 326 -9.92 2.84 -4.05
CA HIS A 326 -10.59 1.78 -4.79
C HIS A 326 -12.10 2.03 -4.95
N ALA A 327 -12.75 2.58 -3.94
CA ALA A 327 -14.17 2.94 -3.97
C ALA A 327 -14.47 4.23 -4.79
N THR A 328 -13.43 4.96 -5.20
CA THR A 328 -13.58 6.25 -5.88
C THR A 328 -14.00 6.08 -7.35
N ARG A 329 -14.95 6.91 -7.79
CA ARG A 329 -15.37 7.04 -9.20
C ARG A 329 -15.23 8.48 -9.66
N VAL A 330 -14.72 8.66 -10.87
CA VAL A 330 -14.53 9.98 -11.50
C VAL A 330 -15.15 10.01 -12.89
N ALA A 331 -15.24 11.21 -13.47
CA ALA A 331 -15.56 11.33 -14.89
C ALA A 331 -14.51 10.61 -15.74
N SER A 332 -14.94 9.96 -16.81
CA SER A 332 -14.03 9.22 -17.70
C SER A 332 -12.87 10.10 -18.17
N PRO A 333 -11.61 9.63 -18.06
CA PRO A 333 -10.45 10.36 -18.58
C PRO A 333 -10.24 10.17 -20.09
N GLY A 334 -11.21 9.57 -20.82
CA GLY A 334 -11.06 9.23 -22.23
C GLY A 334 -10.34 7.90 -22.46
N GLY A 335 -10.74 6.85 -21.73
CA GLY A 335 -10.19 5.48 -21.85
C GLY A 335 -9.58 4.95 -20.55
N ALA A 336 -9.17 3.68 -20.57
CA ALA A 336 -8.44 3.08 -19.45
C ALA A 336 -7.04 3.71 -19.34
N LEU A 337 -6.56 3.82 -18.10
CA LEU A 337 -5.33 4.54 -17.81
C LEU A 337 -4.69 4.07 -16.51
N ARG A 338 -3.40 3.75 -16.54
CA ARG A 338 -2.61 3.50 -15.34
C ARG A 338 -1.70 4.69 -15.06
N LEU A 339 -1.74 5.20 -13.82
CA LEU A 339 -0.99 6.39 -13.43
C LEU A 339 -0.35 6.24 -12.05
N SER A 340 0.70 7.01 -11.80
CA SER A 340 1.33 7.19 -10.50
C SER A 340 1.22 8.66 -10.07
N MET A 341 0.84 8.89 -8.81
CA MET A 341 0.72 10.24 -8.27
C MET A 341 1.18 10.31 -6.80
N PRO A 342 1.96 11.34 -6.43
CA PRO A 342 2.26 11.59 -5.03
C PRO A 342 1.08 12.30 -4.34
N VAL A 343 0.65 11.76 -3.21
CA VAL A 343 -0.37 12.33 -2.33
C VAL A 343 0.29 12.79 -1.04
N HIS A 344 -0.01 14.02 -0.63
CA HIS A 344 0.55 14.68 0.54
C HIS A 344 -0.58 14.96 1.53
N PHE A 345 -0.37 14.54 2.77
CA PHE A 345 -1.21 14.82 3.93
C PHE A 345 -0.46 15.74 4.87
N PHE A 346 -1.13 16.76 5.39
CA PHE A 346 -0.56 17.64 6.40
C PHE A 346 -1.68 18.34 7.18
N PHE A 347 -1.39 18.71 8.42
CA PHE A 347 -2.29 19.54 9.22
C PHE A 347 -2.12 21.01 8.86
N GLN A 348 -3.24 21.70 8.70
CA GLN A 348 -3.24 23.14 8.80
C GLN A 348 -3.60 23.52 10.23
N ASP A 349 -2.60 23.67 11.07
CA ASP A 349 -2.71 24.36 12.36
C ASP A 349 -2.15 25.80 12.23
N ALA A 350 -2.39 26.62 13.26
CA ALA A 350 -1.88 27.99 13.33
C ALA A 350 -0.34 28.04 13.24
N THR A 351 0.32 27.01 13.77
CA THR A 351 1.77 26.86 13.88
C THR A 351 2.44 26.47 12.57
N THR A 352 1.87 25.57 11.78
CA THR A 352 2.35 25.11 10.47
C THR A 352 2.23 26.21 9.44
N THR A 353 1.17 27.04 9.53
CA THR A 353 1.08 28.25 8.71
C THR A 353 2.25 29.19 9.01
N ALA A 354 2.60 29.39 10.29
CA ALA A 354 3.76 30.20 10.69
C ALA A 354 5.13 29.54 10.42
N GLU A 355 5.21 28.21 10.35
CA GLU A 355 6.43 27.45 10.04
C GLU A 355 6.71 27.34 8.54
N LEU A 356 5.68 27.21 7.69
CA LEU A 356 5.85 27.25 6.23
C LEU A 356 6.45 28.58 5.75
N PHE A 357 6.18 29.68 6.46
CA PHE A 357 6.86 30.97 6.25
C PHE A 357 8.28 31.02 6.84
N ARG A 358 8.65 30.12 7.75
CA ARG A 358 9.99 30.07 8.39
C ARG A 358 10.95 29.08 7.74
N ARG A 359 10.47 28.07 7.01
CA ARG A 359 11.26 26.91 6.54
C ARG A 359 12.15 27.14 5.32
N GLU A 360 12.38 28.38 4.88
CA GLU A 360 13.46 28.72 3.92
C GLU A 360 14.88 28.66 4.54
N ARG A 361 15.09 28.03 5.69
CA ARG A 361 16.44 27.81 6.25
C ARG A 361 16.66 26.37 6.72
N PRO A 362 17.76 25.71 6.32
CA PRO A 362 18.03 24.32 6.64
C PRO A 362 18.70 24.16 8.01
N VAL A 363 18.32 23.13 8.77
CA VAL A 363 19.02 22.67 9.98
C VAL A 363 19.13 21.15 9.95
N SER A 364 20.28 20.63 10.40
CA SER A 364 20.75 19.24 10.25
C SER A 364 20.88 18.48 11.59
N GLY A 365 20.76 17.13 11.50
CA GLY A 365 21.27 16.11 12.45
C GLY A 365 20.25 15.58 13.47
N ARG A 366 20.32 14.35 14.02
CA ARG A 366 21.08 13.08 13.81
C ARG A 366 20.39 12.01 14.72
N ALA A 367 20.45 10.71 14.39
CA ALA A 367 19.71 9.62 15.06
C ALA A 367 20.51 8.85 16.16
N TYR A 368 19.79 8.14 17.05
CA TYR A 368 20.31 7.27 18.12
C TYR A 368 19.99 5.79 17.86
N GLU A 369 20.82 4.89 18.38
CA GLU A 369 20.76 3.42 18.20
C GLU A 369 20.66 2.75 19.59
N LEU A 370 19.78 1.75 19.74
CA LEU A 370 19.60 0.95 20.97
C LEU A 370 19.43 -0.53 20.60
N THR A 371 20.12 -1.41 21.34
CA THR A 371 20.05 -2.88 21.19
C THR A 371 19.56 -3.54 22.48
N SER A 372 18.58 -4.43 22.40
CA SER A 372 18.25 -5.41 23.45
C SER A 372 17.87 -6.76 22.81
N ARG A 373 18.32 -7.88 23.41
CA ARG A 373 18.10 -9.25 22.93
C ARG A 373 17.03 -9.93 23.79
N SER A 374 15.88 -10.27 23.20
CA SER A 374 14.90 -11.20 23.75
C SER A 374 14.93 -12.54 23.00
N SER A 375 14.63 -13.62 23.71
CA SER A 375 14.62 -15.01 23.23
C SER A 375 13.35 -15.30 22.42
N GLY A 376 13.24 -14.73 21.22
CA GLY A 376 12.23 -15.09 20.21
C GLY A 376 12.85 -15.84 19.03
N LEU A 377 12.02 -16.32 18.10
CA LEU A 377 12.52 -16.76 16.78
C LEU A 377 13.45 -15.67 16.22
N PRO A 378 14.58 -16.05 15.59
CA PRO A 378 15.44 -15.07 14.95
C PRO A 378 14.64 -14.30 13.89
N PRO A 379 14.95 -13.01 13.67
CA PRO A 379 14.34 -12.25 12.59
C PRO A 379 14.47 -12.99 11.26
N ILE A 380 13.42 -12.95 10.45
CA ILE A 380 13.43 -13.45 9.08
C ILE A 380 14.39 -12.54 8.30
N GLU A 381 15.45 -13.12 7.75
CA GLU A 381 16.35 -12.38 6.88
C GLU A 381 15.66 -12.10 5.54
N LEU A 382 14.99 -10.95 5.45
CA LEU A 382 14.47 -10.43 4.18
C LEU A 382 15.61 -9.74 3.43
N SER A 383 16.24 -10.45 2.50
CA SER A 383 17.27 -9.85 1.64
C SER A 383 16.62 -8.92 0.63
N SER A 384 16.61 -7.62 0.91
CA SER A 384 16.35 -6.59 -0.10
C SER A 384 17.65 -6.37 -0.87
N ASN A 385 17.96 -7.22 -1.85
CA ASN A 385 19.16 -7.06 -2.65
C ASN A 385 18.87 -6.14 -3.85
N PRO A 386 19.20 -4.83 -3.81
CA PRO A 386 18.88 -3.91 -4.89
C PRO A 386 19.60 -4.25 -6.19
N GLU A 387 20.73 -4.97 -6.13
CA GLU A 387 21.51 -5.35 -7.31
C GLU A 387 20.80 -6.39 -8.19
N LEU A 388 19.97 -7.28 -7.59
CA LEU A 388 19.21 -8.29 -8.32
C LEU A 388 18.05 -7.68 -9.14
N LEU A 389 17.42 -6.62 -8.62
CA LEU A 389 16.34 -5.91 -9.33
C LEU A 389 16.86 -5.28 -10.64
N THR A 390 18.02 -4.63 -10.61
CA THR A 390 18.66 -4.08 -11.83
C THR A 390 19.08 -5.15 -12.83
N ALA A 391 19.56 -6.30 -12.36
CA ALA A 391 20.03 -7.39 -13.24
C ALA A 391 18.87 -8.11 -13.95
N GLN A 392 17.70 -8.21 -13.31
CA GLN A 392 16.51 -8.84 -13.89
C GLN A 392 15.84 -7.93 -14.93
N GLU A 393 15.81 -6.60 -14.70
CA GLU A 393 15.35 -5.61 -15.69
C GLU A 393 16.28 -5.56 -16.92
N LEU A 394 17.60 -5.67 -16.72
CA LEU A 394 18.59 -5.72 -17.82
C LEU A 394 18.49 -6.97 -18.70
N ARG A 395 18.07 -8.12 -18.14
CA ARG A 395 17.87 -9.36 -18.92
C ARG A 395 16.59 -9.34 -19.75
N HIS A 396 15.52 -8.68 -19.28
CA HIS A 396 14.33 -8.48 -20.11
C HIS A 396 14.56 -7.49 -21.26
N ALA A 397 15.41 -6.49 -21.07
CA ALA A 397 15.77 -5.54 -22.13
C ALA A 397 16.65 -6.14 -23.25
N THR A 398 17.38 -7.23 -22.98
CA THR A 398 18.28 -7.87 -23.97
C THR A 398 17.63 -9.04 -24.73
N SER A 399 16.50 -9.58 -24.28
CA SER A 399 15.79 -10.68 -24.94
C SER A 399 14.93 -10.27 -26.16
N THR A 400 14.83 -8.97 -26.48
CA THR A 400 14.05 -8.48 -27.64
C THR A 400 14.91 -8.06 -28.84
N ALA A 401 16.21 -8.33 -28.82
CA ALA A 401 17.10 -7.99 -29.92
C ALA A 401 17.25 -9.14 -30.94
N TYR A 402 16.52 -9.00 -32.05
CA TYR A 402 16.96 -9.32 -33.43
C TYR A 402 17.16 -10.80 -33.80
N ASP A 403 16.14 -11.37 -34.47
CA ASP A 403 16.26 -12.57 -35.31
C ASP A 403 16.49 -12.13 -36.77
N PRO A 404 17.72 -12.22 -37.32
CA PRO A 404 17.97 -11.93 -38.73
C PRO A 404 17.49 -13.09 -39.58
N GLY A 405 16.34 -12.87 -40.23
CA GLY A 405 15.73 -13.79 -41.18
C GLY A 405 16.70 -14.29 -42.26
N GLU A 406 16.62 -15.60 -42.44
CA GLU A 406 16.91 -16.39 -43.64
C GLU A 406 16.87 -15.59 -44.95
N ILE A 407 18.04 -15.39 -45.56
CA ILE A 407 18.15 -15.13 -47.00
C ILE A 407 18.45 -16.48 -47.65
N ARG A 408 17.47 -17.03 -48.37
CA ARG A 408 17.65 -18.13 -49.33
C ARG A 408 17.83 -17.53 -50.72
N GLU A 409 18.96 -17.85 -51.35
CA GLU A 409 19.19 -17.74 -52.80
C GLU A 409 18.53 -18.89 -53.56
#